data_AF-A0A7T1MA94-F1
#
_entry.id   AF-A0A7T1MA94-F1
#
_cell.length_a   1.000
_cell.length_b   1.000
_cell.length_c   1.000
_cell.angle_alpha   90.00
_cell.angle_beta   90.00
_cell.angle_gamma   90.00
#
_symmetry.space_group_name_H-M   'P 1'
#
loop_
_entity.id
_entity.type
_entity.pdbx_description
1 polymer ?
#
loop_
_entity_poly.entity_id
_entity_poly.type
_entity_poly.pdbx_seq_one_letter_code
_entity_poly.pdbx_strand_id
1 'polypeptide(L)'
;MTDVWRSFSRSAGAALSTALEALGSGLFSRTWWSRTLTPVLAIVLGLSLTLSSCGSVGNSLSGSYVEDTMTVAESLLGTIALSQDDPARPDAENEARVLINDYMALYRPKGRVNGLPSFTTMQTALNSLAGHYTNYANRPIPDALKARLEKELKKAETSVVRGT
;
A
#
# COMPACT_ATOMS: atom_id res chain seq x y z
N MET A 1 -6.66 72.39 25.72
CA MET A 1 -6.33 71.18 26.51
C MET A 1 -6.18 69.97 25.58
N THR A 2 -5.23 69.97 24.64
CA THR A 2 -5.06 68.81 23.71
C THR A 2 -3.63 68.54 23.22
N ASP A 3 -2.64 69.39 23.48
CA ASP A 3 -1.34 69.28 22.78
C ASP A 3 -0.22 68.54 23.54
N VAL A 4 -0.47 68.04 24.74
CA VAL A 4 0.56 67.33 25.55
C VAL A 4 0.68 65.85 25.18
N TRP A 5 -0.32 65.26 24.51
CA TRP A 5 -0.38 63.82 24.28
C TRP A 5 0.37 63.29 23.04
N ARG A 6 0.88 64.17 22.15
CA ARG A 6 1.56 63.73 20.91
C ARG A 6 3.08 63.59 21.01
N SER A 7 3.70 64.09 22.08
CA SER A 7 5.17 64.06 22.21
C SER A 7 5.69 62.82 22.93
N PHE A 8 4.90 62.23 23.83
CA PHE A 8 5.36 61.11 24.66
C PHE A 8 5.38 59.74 23.94
N SER A 9 4.66 59.57 22.83
CA SER A 9 4.64 58.27 22.12
C SER A 9 5.80 58.05 21.14
N ARG A 10 6.66 59.06 20.90
CA ARG A 10 7.77 58.93 19.94
C ARG A 10 9.08 58.38 20.55
N SER A 11 9.30 58.50 21.86
CA SER A 11 10.56 58.07 22.48
C SER A 11 10.59 56.59 22.87
N ALA A 12 9.44 55.94 23.08
CA ALA A 12 9.38 54.52 23.44
C ALA A 12 9.60 53.57 22.24
N GLY A 13 9.41 54.04 21.00
CA GLY A 13 9.51 53.20 19.80
C GLY A 13 10.93 52.87 19.36
N ALA A 14 11.91 53.74 19.65
CA ALA A 14 13.26 53.58 19.11
C ALA A 14 14.10 52.53 19.86
N ALA A 15 13.95 52.42 21.19
CA ALA A 15 14.73 51.49 22.01
C ALA A 15 14.23 50.03 21.93
N LEU A 16 12.94 49.83 21.65
CA LEU A 16 12.36 48.50 21.48
C LEU A 16 12.68 47.90 20.11
N SER A 17 12.94 48.73 19.09
CA SER A 17 13.30 48.26 17.75
C SER A 17 14.71 47.68 17.70
N THR A 18 15.67 48.26 18.41
CA THR A 18 17.08 47.80 18.38
C THR A 18 17.32 46.53 19.20
N ALA A 19 16.54 46.32 20.27
CA ALA A 19 16.59 45.08 21.04
C ALA A 19 15.95 43.88 20.32
N LEU A 20 14.95 44.13 19.46
CA LEU A 20 14.28 43.08 18.68
C LEU A 20 15.12 42.59 17.49
N GLU A 21 15.97 43.45 16.90
CA GLU A 21 16.86 43.05 15.80
C GLU A 21 18.07 42.22 16.26
N ALA A 22 18.51 42.38 17.52
CA ALA A 22 19.63 41.60 18.08
C ALA A 22 19.24 40.15 18.46
N LEU A 23 17.94 39.86 18.63
CA LEU A 23 17.43 38.52 18.97
C LEU A 23 17.01 37.70 17.75
N GLY A 24 16.87 38.32 16.57
CA GLY A 24 16.46 37.64 15.34
C GLY A 24 17.59 37.03 14.51
N SER A 25 18.84 37.46 14.71
CA SER A 25 19.97 37.08 13.84
C SER A 25 20.60 35.72 14.15
N GLY A 26 20.24 35.08 15.26
CA GLY A 26 20.76 33.76 15.65
C GLY A 26 19.90 32.56 15.21
N LEU A 27 18.62 32.76 14.90
CA LEU A 27 17.66 31.66 14.76
C LEU A 27 17.26 31.32 13.31
N PHE A 28 17.81 32.04 12.33
CA PHE A 28 17.40 31.90 10.93
C PHE A 28 18.58 31.71 9.95
N SER A 29 19.59 30.91 10.31
CA SER A 29 20.50 30.39 9.29
C SER A 29 19.82 29.23 8.56
N ARG A 30 19.12 29.59 7.47
CA ARG A 30 18.39 28.71 6.53
C ARG A 30 19.26 27.60 5.89
N THR A 31 20.55 27.58 6.18
CA THR A 31 21.54 26.62 5.69
C THR A 31 21.88 25.51 6.68
N TRP A 32 21.46 25.61 7.95
CA TRP A 32 21.77 24.59 8.96
C TRP A 32 20.69 23.51 9.07
N TRP A 33 19.42 23.84 8.80
CA TRP A 33 18.32 22.86 8.89
C TRP A 33 18.31 21.81 7.76
N SER A 34 18.78 22.15 6.57
CA SER A 34 18.81 21.24 5.42
C SER A 34 19.99 20.27 5.41
N ARG A 35 21.05 20.52 6.19
CA ARG A 35 22.26 19.68 6.20
C ARG A 35 22.21 18.50 7.17
N THR A 36 21.28 18.49 8.12
CA THR A 36 21.16 17.43 9.14
C THR A 36 19.81 16.70 9.12
N LEU A 37 18.73 17.32 8.66
CA LEU A 37 17.41 16.66 8.59
C LEU A 37 17.27 15.69 7.39
N THR A 38 17.92 15.98 6.26
CA THR A 38 17.87 15.13 5.07
C THR A 38 18.54 13.75 5.25
N PRO A 39 19.73 13.60 5.85
CA PRO A 39 20.34 12.28 6.03
C PRO A 39 19.59 11.41 7.06
N VAL A 40 19.02 11.98 8.12
CA VAL A 40 18.27 11.22 9.14
C VAL A 40 16.97 10.66 8.55
N LEU A 41 16.24 11.47 7.78
CA LEU A 41 15.04 11.01 7.08
C LEU A 41 15.36 9.91 6.05
N ALA A 42 16.48 10.04 5.33
CA ALA A 42 16.94 9.04 4.37
C ALA A 42 17.33 7.71 5.04
N ILE A 43 17.98 7.75 6.21
CA ILE A 43 18.33 6.54 6.98
C ILE A 43 17.09 5.85 7.54
N VAL A 44 16.11 6.61 8.05
CA VAL A 44 14.84 6.05 8.56
C VAL A 44 14.02 5.42 7.41
N LEU A 45 13.96 6.07 6.25
CA LEU A 45 13.33 5.51 5.04
C LEU A 45 14.09 4.29 4.51
N GLY A 46 15.43 4.32 4.50
CA GLY A 46 16.26 3.19 4.12
C GLY A 46 16.09 1.97 5.04
N LEU A 47 16.06 2.18 6.36
CA LEU A 47 15.82 1.12 7.34
C LEU A 47 14.41 0.52 7.22
N SER A 48 13.39 1.35 7.02
CA SER A 48 12.01 0.85 6.84
C SER A 48 11.82 0.06 5.53
N LEU A 49 12.60 0.36 4.48
CA LEU A 49 12.65 -0.44 3.26
C LEU A 49 13.35 -1.80 3.45
N THR A 50 14.35 -1.90 4.33
CA THR A 50 15.03 -3.19 4.62
C THR A 50 14.22 -4.16 5.48
N LEU A 51 13.27 -3.67 6.29
CA LEU A 51 12.39 -4.54 7.08
C LEU A 51 11.16 -5.05 6.31
N SER A 52 10.87 -4.49 5.13
CA SER A 52 9.71 -4.90 4.33
C SER A 52 10.00 -6.07 3.37
N SER A 53 11.18 -6.69 3.46
CA SER A 53 11.52 -7.91 2.72
C SER A 53 11.39 -9.15 3.60
N CYS A 54 10.23 -9.31 4.22
CA CYS A 54 9.75 -10.63 4.64
C CYS A 54 8.70 -11.08 3.62
N GLY A 55 9.14 -11.30 2.39
CA GLY A 55 8.33 -11.96 1.37
C GLY A 55 8.35 -13.45 1.64
N SER A 56 7.17 -14.03 1.82
CA SER A 56 6.95 -15.47 1.98
C SER A 56 7.73 -16.27 0.92
N VAL A 57 8.44 -17.30 1.37
CA VAL A 57 9.10 -18.28 0.50
C VAL A 57 8.02 -19.20 -0.05
N GLY A 58 7.31 -18.72 -1.06
CA GLY A 58 6.24 -19.46 -1.73
C GLY A 58 5.59 -18.56 -2.78
N ASN A 59 5.56 -19.02 -4.03
CA ASN A 59 4.88 -18.37 -5.17
C ASN A 59 5.60 -17.21 -5.87
N SER A 60 6.92 -17.27 -6.04
CA SER A 60 7.56 -16.43 -7.05
C SER A 60 6.90 -16.67 -8.42
N LEU A 61 6.21 -15.67 -8.95
CA LEU A 61 5.57 -15.72 -10.26
C LEU A 61 6.64 -15.92 -11.35
N SER A 62 6.43 -16.91 -12.23
CA SER A 62 7.36 -17.28 -13.30
C SER A 62 7.47 -16.20 -14.38
N GLY A 63 6.45 -15.36 -14.52
CA GLY A 63 6.29 -14.38 -15.60
C GLY A 63 5.56 -14.94 -16.82
N SER A 64 5.29 -16.25 -16.85
CA SER A 64 4.42 -16.90 -17.83
C SER A 64 2.96 -16.72 -17.41
N TYR A 65 2.21 -15.94 -18.18
CA TYR A 65 0.82 -15.60 -17.83
C TYR A 65 -0.07 -16.84 -17.64
N VAL A 66 0.08 -17.85 -18.49
CA VAL A 66 -0.74 -19.07 -18.43
C VAL A 66 -0.44 -19.86 -17.17
N GLU A 67 0.83 -20.11 -16.90
CA GLU A 67 1.30 -20.90 -15.76
C GLU A 67 1.02 -20.20 -14.43
N ASP A 68 1.27 -18.89 -14.37
CA ASP A 68 1.01 -18.09 -13.18
C ASP A 68 -0.50 -17.99 -12.89
N THR A 69 -1.34 -17.86 -13.92
CA THR A 69 -2.80 -17.80 -13.72
C THR A 69 -3.33 -19.11 -13.15
N MET A 70 -2.86 -20.26 -13.66
CA MET A 70 -3.23 -21.57 -13.10
C MET A 70 -2.77 -21.71 -11.67
N THR A 71 -1.47 -21.47 -11.43
CA THR A 71 -0.87 -21.65 -10.11
C THR A 71 -1.53 -20.77 -9.05
N VAL A 72 -1.83 -19.51 -9.40
CA VAL A 72 -2.55 -18.59 -8.50
C VAL A 72 -3.98 -19.05 -8.27
N ALA A 73 -4.71 -19.46 -9.31
CA ALA A 73 -6.08 -19.93 -9.16
C ALA A 73 -6.17 -21.18 -8.27
N GLU A 74 -5.31 -22.17 -8.50
CA GLU A 74 -5.22 -23.40 -7.70
C GLU A 74 -4.84 -23.09 -6.24
N SER A 75 -3.86 -22.22 -6.02
CA SER A 75 -3.46 -21.79 -4.68
C SER A 75 -4.61 -21.14 -3.93
N LEU A 76 -5.34 -20.22 -4.57
CA LEU A 76 -6.48 -19.54 -3.94
C LEU A 76 -7.66 -20.49 -3.71
N LEU A 77 -7.91 -21.42 -4.62
CA LEU A 77 -8.89 -22.50 -4.43
C LEU A 77 -8.55 -23.35 -3.19
N GLY A 78 -7.26 -23.67 -3.00
CA GLY A 78 -6.77 -24.35 -1.81
C GLY A 78 -7.02 -23.53 -0.53
N THR A 79 -6.67 -22.24 -0.54
CA THR A 79 -6.87 -21.36 0.62
C THR A 79 -8.35 -21.25 1.01
N ILE A 80 -9.27 -21.04 0.06
CA ILE A 80 -10.70 -20.91 0.38
C ILE A 80 -11.35 -22.24 0.78
N ALA A 81 -10.70 -23.38 0.48
CA ALA A 81 -11.14 -24.71 0.86
C ALA A 81 -10.81 -25.07 2.32
N LEU A 82 -9.90 -24.33 2.97
CA LEU A 82 -9.51 -24.57 4.37
C LEU A 82 -10.72 -24.49 5.32
N SER A 83 -10.68 -25.31 6.37
CA SER A 83 -11.71 -25.32 7.41
C SER A 83 -11.66 -24.04 8.25
N GLN A 84 -12.79 -23.69 8.86
CA GLN A 84 -12.86 -22.51 9.72
C GLN A 84 -12.08 -22.66 11.03
N ASP A 85 -11.81 -23.89 11.44
CA ASP A 85 -11.08 -24.20 12.67
C ASP A 85 -9.60 -24.56 12.38
N ASP A 86 -9.15 -24.40 11.14
CA ASP A 86 -7.79 -24.73 10.74
C ASP A 86 -6.78 -23.71 11.31
N PRO A 87 -5.79 -24.14 12.11
CA PRO A 87 -4.79 -23.24 12.68
C PRO A 87 -3.90 -22.57 11.63
N ALA A 88 -3.75 -23.15 10.44
CA ALA A 88 -2.96 -22.59 9.35
C ALA A 88 -3.73 -21.56 8.50
N ARG A 89 -5.06 -21.42 8.69
CA ARG A 89 -5.89 -20.51 7.89
C ARG A 89 -5.39 -19.06 7.89
N PRO A 90 -5.06 -18.43 9.04
CA PRO A 90 -4.64 -17.02 9.04
C PRO A 90 -3.38 -16.78 8.20
N ASP A 91 -2.42 -17.70 8.27
CA ASP A 91 -1.19 -17.62 7.49
C ASP A 91 -1.46 -17.81 6.00
N ALA A 92 -2.28 -18.81 5.64
CA ALA A 92 -2.70 -19.03 4.25
C ALA A 92 -3.50 -17.86 3.65
N GLU A 93 -4.33 -17.17 4.45
CA GLU A 93 -5.03 -15.95 4.03
C GLU A 93 -4.07 -14.78 3.80
N ASN A 94 -3.02 -14.66 4.63
CA ASN A 94 -2.00 -13.64 4.45
C ASN A 94 -1.17 -13.89 3.19
N GLU A 95 -0.75 -15.13 2.96
CA GLU A 95 -0.07 -15.53 1.72
C GLU A 95 -0.95 -15.27 0.49
N ALA A 96 -2.25 -15.59 0.56
CA ALA A 96 -3.19 -15.29 -0.51
C ALA A 96 -3.27 -13.79 -0.83
N ARG A 97 -3.25 -12.90 0.17
CA ARG A 97 -3.23 -11.43 -0.06
C ARG A 97 -1.97 -10.99 -0.79
N VAL A 98 -0.82 -11.51 -0.39
CA VAL A 98 0.47 -11.20 -1.03
C VAL A 98 0.43 -11.68 -2.48
N LEU A 99 0.01 -12.92 -2.70
CA LEU A 99 -0.09 -13.53 -4.04
C LEU A 99 -1.03 -12.76 -4.96
N ILE A 100 -2.18 -12.31 -4.46
CA ILE A 100 -3.14 -11.47 -5.20
C ILE A 100 -2.46 -10.17 -5.64
N ASN A 101 -1.76 -9.49 -4.72
CA ASN A 101 -1.11 -8.22 -5.01
C ASN A 101 0.02 -8.40 -6.04
N ASP A 102 0.84 -9.43 -5.89
CA ASP A 102 1.95 -9.72 -6.80
C ASP A 102 1.45 -10.04 -8.21
N TYR A 103 0.42 -10.88 -8.32
CA TYR A 103 -0.19 -11.21 -9.60
C TYR A 103 -0.76 -9.97 -10.30
N MET A 104 -1.50 -9.16 -9.56
CA MET A 104 -2.09 -7.93 -10.10
C MET A 104 -1.03 -6.90 -10.48
N ALA A 105 0.02 -6.74 -9.68
CA ALA A 105 1.14 -5.84 -9.98
C ALA A 105 1.89 -6.27 -11.24
N LEU A 106 2.08 -7.58 -11.43
CA LEU A 106 2.80 -8.13 -12.57
C LEU A 106 2.01 -8.04 -13.88
N TYR A 107 0.71 -8.37 -13.87
CA TYR A 107 -0.06 -8.57 -15.10
C TYR A 107 -0.94 -7.38 -15.51
N ARG A 108 -1.38 -6.54 -14.57
CA ARG A 108 -2.23 -5.38 -14.88
C ARG A 108 -1.59 -4.36 -15.83
N PRO A 109 -0.27 -4.03 -15.73
CA PRO A 109 0.37 -3.09 -16.65
C PRO A 109 0.59 -3.66 -18.05
N LYS A 110 0.52 -4.99 -18.23
CA LYS A 110 0.82 -5.65 -19.50
C LYS A 110 -0.38 -5.53 -20.44
N GLY A 111 -0.32 -4.60 -21.41
CA GLY A 111 -1.39 -4.36 -22.38
C GLY A 111 -1.81 -5.58 -23.21
N ARG A 112 -0.92 -6.56 -23.38
CA ARG A 112 -1.24 -7.84 -24.05
C ARG A 112 -2.10 -8.79 -23.21
N VAL A 113 -2.18 -8.57 -21.90
CA VAL A 113 -2.85 -9.44 -20.93
C VAL A 113 -4.09 -8.77 -20.34
N ASN A 114 -4.01 -7.48 -20.00
CA ASN A 114 -5.06 -6.83 -19.22
C ASN A 114 -6.42 -6.68 -19.92
N GLY A 115 -6.47 -6.87 -21.24
CA GLY A 115 -7.71 -6.92 -22.03
C GLY A 115 -8.28 -8.32 -22.24
N LEU A 116 -7.59 -9.38 -21.77
CA LEU A 116 -8.04 -10.75 -21.97
C LEU A 116 -9.26 -11.07 -21.07
N PRO A 117 -10.30 -11.73 -21.61
CA PRO A 117 -11.37 -12.34 -20.83
C PRO A 117 -10.90 -13.17 -19.62
N SER A 118 -9.82 -13.96 -19.75
CA SER A 118 -9.22 -14.69 -18.61
C SER A 118 -8.77 -13.73 -17.51
N PHE A 119 -8.06 -12.66 -17.88
CA PHE A 119 -7.52 -11.71 -16.92
C PHE A 119 -8.64 -10.96 -16.20
N THR A 120 -9.63 -10.47 -16.93
CA THR A 120 -10.76 -9.73 -16.34
C THR A 120 -11.64 -10.61 -15.44
N THR A 121 -11.81 -11.88 -15.80
CA THR A 121 -12.48 -12.89 -14.95
C THR A 121 -11.68 -13.11 -13.67
N MET A 122 -10.37 -13.34 -13.78
CA MET A 122 -9.48 -13.50 -12.64
C MET A 122 -9.55 -12.27 -11.73
N GLN A 123 -9.43 -11.07 -12.30
CA GLN A 123 -9.47 -9.80 -11.57
C GLN A 123 -10.77 -9.62 -10.77
N THR A 124 -11.91 -10.09 -11.28
CA THR A 124 -13.19 -10.03 -10.54
C THR A 124 -13.15 -10.91 -9.29
N ALA A 125 -12.62 -12.13 -9.41
CA ALA A 125 -12.44 -13.04 -8.28
C ALA A 125 -11.45 -12.43 -7.25
N LEU A 126 -10.30 -11.95 -7.73
CA LEU A 126 -9.24 -11.41 -6.87
C LEU A 126 -9.72 -10.17 -6.11
N ASN A 127 -10.42 -9.24 -6.78
CA ASN A 127 -10.97 -8.05 -6.13
C ASN A 127 -12.01 -8.41 -5.07
N SER A 128 -12.86 -9.41 -5.34
CA SER A 128 -13.87 -9.87 -4.40
C SER A 128 -13.24 -10.50 -3.16
N LEU A 129 -12.23 -11.35 -3.35
CA LEU A 129 -11.51 -12.01 -2.27
C LEU A 129 -10.69 -11.02 -1.43
N ALA A 130 -9.91 -10.15 -2.07
CA ALA A 130 -9.15 -9.10 -1.38
C ALA A 130 -10.05 -8.13 -0.62
N GLY A 131 -11.24 -7.82 -1.18
CA GLY A 131 -12.26 -7.03 -0.52
C GLY A 131 -12.80 -7.69 0.75
N HIS A 132 -13.10 -8.99 0.71
CA HIS A 132 -13.53 -9.74 1.90
C HIS A 132 -12.46 -9.71 2.98
N TYR A 133 -11.24 -10.06 2.58
CA TYR A 133 -10.07 -10.06 3.42
C TYR A 133 -9.79 -8.69 4.08
N THR A 134 -9.99 -7.59 3.38
CA THR A 134 -9.78 -6.24 3.94
C THR A 134 -10.87 -5.86 4.95
N ASN A 135 -12.14 -6.15 4.65
CA ASN A 135 -13.27 -5.69 5.45
C ASN A 135 -13.67 -6.65 6.58
N TYR A 136 -13.30 -7.93 6.46
CA TYR A 136 -13.79 -9.01 7.30
C TYR A 136 -12.68 -10.00 7.69
N ALA A 137 -11.50 -9.50 8.06
CA ALA A 137 -10.29 -10.30 8.31
C ALA A 137 -10.45 -11.46 9.32
N ASN A 138 -11.41 -11.39 10.25
CA ASN A 138 -11.65 -12.42 11.27
C ASN A 138 -12.96 -13.20 11.03
N ARG A 139 -13.54 -13.13 9.83
CA ARG A 139 -14.79 -13.83 9.51
C ARG A 139 -14.62 -14.83 8.36
N PRO A 140 -15.34 -15.97 8.43
CA PRO A 140 -15.45 -16.89 7.31
C PRO A 140 -15.88 -16.18 6.03
N ILE A 141 -15.37 -16.64 4.90
CA ILE A 141 -15.91 -16.30 3.58
C ILE A 141 -17.33 -16.87 3.50
N PRO A 142 -18.36 -16.05 3.22
CA PRO A 142 -19.72 -16.54 3.05
C PRO A 142 -19.83 -17.58 1.93
N ASP A 143 -20.66 -18.61 2.10
CA ASP A 143 -20.78 -19.71 1.13
C ASP A 143 -21.13 -19.23 -0.29
N ALA A 144 -22.01 -18.24 -0.40
CA ALA A 144 -22.38 -17.63 -1.67
C ALA A 144 -21.19 -16.92 -2.36
N LEU A 145 -20.29 -16.31 -1.59
CA LEU A 145 -19.07 -15.71 -2.12
C LEU A 145 -18.07 -16.79 -2.51
N LYS A 146 -17.85 -17.80 -1.66
CA LYS A 146 -16.98 -18.94 -1.94
C LYS A 146 -17.36 -19.64 -3.24
N ALA A 147 -18.64 -19.97 -3.44
CA ALA A 147 -19.12 -20.60 -4.67
C ALA A 147 -18.89 -19.74 -5.94
N ARG A 148 -19.00 -18.42 -5.82
CA ARG A 148 -18.70 -17.50 -6.94
C ARG A 148 -17.21 -17.47 -7.25
N LEU A 149 -16.36 -17.36 -6.22
CA LEU A 149 -14.90 -17.40 -6.36
C LEU A 149 -14.46 -18.69 -7.03
N GLU A 150 -14.95 -19.85 -6.58
CA GLU A 150 -14.63 -21.14 -7.19
C GLU A 150 -14.99 -21.19 -8.68
N LYS A 151 -16.15 -20.64 -9.04
CA LYS A 151 -16.60 -20.57 -10.44
C LYS A 151 -15.71 -19.65 -11.28
N GLU A 152 -15.37 -18.47 -10.77
CA GLU A 152 -14.57 -17.48 -11.49
C GLU A 152 -13.12 -17.91 -11.65
N LEU A 153 -12.51 -18.47 -10.61
CA LEU A 153 -11.14 -18.99 -10.65
C LEU A 153 -11.02 -20.14 -11.66
N LYS A 154 -11.91 -21.14 -11.61
CA LYS A 154 -11.94 -22.24 -12.59
C LYS A 154 -12.20 -21.76 -14.01
N LYS A 155 -13.06 -20.74 -14.17
CA LYS A 155 -13.31 -20.13 -15.47
C LYS A 155 -12.05 -19.44 -16.00
N ALA A 156 -11.30 -18.74 -15.14
CA ALA A 156 -10.04 -18.11 -15.51
C ALA A 156 -9.00 -19.14 -15.96
N GLU A 157 -8.81 -20.24 -15.22
CA GLU A 157 -7.95 -21.38 -15.60
C GLU A 157 -8.29 -21.92 -16.98
N THR A 158 -9.57 -22.20 -17.20
CA THR A 158 -9.98 -22.80 -18.48
C THR A 158 -9.87 -21.81 -19.64
N SER A 159 -10.08 -20.52 -19.39
CA SER A 159 -10.01 -19.47 -20.42
C SER A 159 -8.55 -19.17 -20.78
N VAL A 160 -7.65 -19.14 -19.80
CA VAL A 160 -6.24 -18.83 -20.04
C VAL A 160 -5.55 -19.89 -20.88
N VAL A 161 -5.88 -21.18 -20.71
CA VAL A 161 -5.41 -22.29 -21.57
C VAL A 161 -5.85 -22.10 -23.01
N ARG A 162 -7.07 -21.60 -23.21
CA ARG A 162 -7.63 -21.34 -24.53
C ARG A 162 -7.06 -20.08 -25.18
N GLY A 163 -6.25 -19.31 -24.45
CA GLY A 163 -5.71 -18.03 -24.92
C GLY A 163 -6.76 -16.92 -24.98
N THR A 164 -7.84 -17.05 -24.20
CA THR A 164 -8.93 -16.07 -24.09
C THR A 164 -8.98 -15.47 -22.71
#